data_AF-A0A2N2NQC1-F1
#
_entry.id   AF-A0A2N2NQC1-F1
#
_cell.length_a   1.000
_cell.length_b   1.000
_cell.length_c   1.000
_cell.angle_alpha   90.00
_cell.angle_beta   90.00
_cell.angle_gamma   90.00
#
_symmetry.space_group_name_H-M   'P 1'
#
loop_
_entity.id
_entity.type
_entity.pdbx_description
1 polymer ?
#
loop_
_entity_poly.entity_id
_entity_poly.type
_entity_poly.pdbx_seq_one_letter_code
_entity_poly.pdbx_strand_id
1 'polypeptide(L)' 'MPAPYFYQIHIEEHITDLWSDWFYGMKISKGSTGHTVLSGFLCDQTALYGVLNQIHNLNLTLLAVSRSNQEDELSH' A
#
# COMPACT_ATOMS: atom_id res chain seq x y z
N MET A 1 22.34 2.83 -3.42
CA MET A 1 21.17 2.03 -3.04
C MET A 1 19.96 2.70 -3.65
N PRO A 2 19.09 2.00 -4.40
CA PRO A 2 17.88 2.64 -4.93
C PRO A 2 17.07 3.21 -3.76
N ALA A 3 16.59 4.45 -3.89
CA ALA A 3 15.79 5.09 -2.86
C ALA A 3 14.48 4.30 -2.70
N PRO A 4 14.02 4.03 -1.46
CA PRO A 4 12.78 3.31 -1.24
C PRO A 4 11.61 4.12 -1.78
N TYR A 5 10.79 3.51 -2.62
CA TYR A 5 9.60 4.16 -3.16
C TYR A 5 8.45 4.03 -2.17
N PHE A 6 7.72 5.12 -1.96
CA PHE A 6 6.51 5.10 -1.14
C PHE A 6 5.34 4.65 -2.01
N TYR A 7 4.63 3.61 -1.58
CA TYR A 7 3.46 3.12 -2.28
C TYR A 7 2.20 3.35 -1.46
N GLN A 8 1.13 3.73 -2.14
CA GLN A 8 -0.22 3.80 -1.62
C GLN A 8 -1.11 2.87 -2.43
N ILE A 9 -1.78 1.95 -1.76
CA ILE A 9 -2.63 0.94 -2.37
C ILE A 9 -4.03 1.09 -1.76
N HIS A 10 -5.01 1.30 -2.61
CA HIS A 10 -6.40 1.51 -2.22
C HIS A 10 -7.18 0.22 -2.48
N ILE A 11 -7.95 -0.22 -1.49
CA ILE A 11 -8.75 -1.44 -1.50
C ILE A 11 -10.19 -1.08 -1.15
N GLU A 12 -11.17 -1.66 -1.85
CA GLU A 12 -12.59 -1.39 -1.62
C GLU A 12 -13.07 -1.82 -0.24
N GLU A 13 -12.59 -2.97 0.21
CA GLU A 13 -12.99 -3.60 1.45
C GLU A 13 -12.30 -3.01 2.68
N HIS A 14 -12.96 -3.15 3.84
CA HIS A 14 -12.43 -2.72 5.13
C HIS A 14 -11.54 -3.80 5.75
N ILE A 15 -10.23 -3.57 5.79
CA ILE A 15 -9.28 -4.42 6.54
C ILE A 15 -8.86 -3.74 7.84
N THR A 16 -8.57 -4.55 8.86
CA THR A 16 -8.21 -4.07 10.20
C THR A 16 -6.69 -4.05 10.34
N ASP A 17 -6.14 -3.19 11.21
CA ASP A 17 -4.69 -3.09 11.48
C ASP A 17 -3.98 -4.40 11.82
N LEU A 18 -4.73 -5.44 12.22
CA LEU A 18 -4.20 -6.80 12.45
C LEU A 18 -3.49 -7.40 11.22
N TRP A 19 -3.81 -6.91 10.02
CA TRP A 19 -3.25 -7.37 8.75
C TRP A 19 -1.98 -6.62 8.34
N SER A 20 -1.52 -5.65 9.12
CA SER A 20 -0.33 -4.85 8.82
C SER A 20 0.92 -5.71 8.65
N ASP A 21 1.10 -6.72 9.51
CA ASP A 21 2.20 -7.67 9.44
C ASP A 21 2.20 -8.49 8.14
N TRP A 22 1.01 -8.88 7.66
CA TRP A 22 0.83 -9.58 6.40
C TRP A 22 1.24 -8.70 5.21
N PHE A 23 0.92 -7.41 5.24
CA PHE A 23 1.32 -6.46 4.20
C PHE A 23 2.72 -5.87 4.42
N TYR A 24 3.71 -6.68 4.81
CA TYR A 24 5.10 -6.24 5.01
C TYR A 24 5.27 -5.07 6.01
N GLY A 25 4.39 -4.97 7.00
CA GLY A 25 4.38 -3.85 7.95
C GLY A 25 3.87 -2.54 7.36
N MET A 26 3.18 -2.56 6.22
CA MET A 26 2.54 -1.38 5.66
C MET A 26 1.47 -0.84 6.62
N LYS A 27 1.39 0.48 6.69
CA LYS A 27 0.42 1.19 7.52
C LYS A 27 -0.96 1.07 6.87
N ILE A 28 -1.89 0.47 7.59
CA ILE A 28 -3.29 0.36 7.20
C ILE A 28 -4.02 1.60 7.70
N SER A 29 -4.69 2.32 6.82
CA SER A 29 -5.47 3.51 7.16
C SER A 29 -6.89 3.37 6.62
N LYS A 30 -7.87 3.73 7.44
CA LYS A 30 -9.28 3.72 7.03
C LYS A 30 -9.56 4.92 6.13
N GLY A 31 -9.97 4.66 4.90
CA GLY A 31 -10.42 5.66 3.95
C GLY A 31 -11.77 6.25 4.35
N SER A 32 -12.07 7.43 3.81
CA SER A 32 -13.26 8.23 4.16
C SER A 32 -14.59 7.61 3.69
N THR A 33 -14.57 6.67 2.74
CA THR A 33 -15.79 6.07 2.16
C THR A 33 -15.85 4.55 2.29
N GLY A 34 -15.28 3.98 3.36
CA GLY A 34 -15.34 2.53 3.62
C GLY A 34 -14.28 1.69 2.91
N HIS A 35 -13.38 2.34 2.15
CA HIS A 35 -12.21 1.73 1.55
C HIS A 35 -11.02 1.73 2.52
N THR A 36 -10.05 0.87 2.28
CA THR A 36 -8.79 0.82 3.03
C THR A 36 -7.63 1.32 2.20
N VAL A 37 -6.75 2.10 2.82
CA VAL A 37 -5.51 2.59 2.22
C VAL A 37 -4.33 1.93 2.92
N LEU A 38 -3.59 1.11 2.18
CA LEU A 38 -2.30 0.58 2.59
C LEU A 38 -1.21 1.55 2.12
N SER A 39 -0.38 2.03 3.04
CA SER A 39 0.69 2.96 2.70
C SER A 39 2.00 2.57 3.38
N GLY A 40 3.10 2.64 2.64
CA GLY A 40 4.41 2.27 3.19
C GLY A 40 5.53 2.31 2.17
N PHE A 41 6.76 2.23 2.67
CA PHE A 41 7.95 2.13 1.85
C PHE A 41 8.18 0.68 1.46
N LEU A 42 8.38 0.45 0.16
CA LEU A 42 8.76 -0.87 -0.35
C LEU A 42 10.14 -0.75 -1.00
N CYS A 43 11.02 -1.71 -0.68
CA CYS A 43 12.39 -1.74 -1.19
C CYS A 43 12.43 -1.98 -2.70
N ASP A 44 11.55 -2.84 -3.21
CA ASP A 44 11.56 -3.30 -4.61
C ASP A 44 10.16 -3.63 -5.11
N GLN A 45 10.03 -3.75 -6.43
CA GLN A 45 8.78 -4.16 -7.08
C GLN A 45 8.32 -5.57 -6.66
N THR A 46 9.24 -6.45 -6.26
CA THR A 46 8.89 -7.78 -5.73
C THR A 46 8.03 -7.68 -4.45
N ALA A 47 8.34 -6.73 -3.56
CA ALA A 47 7.54 -6.52 -2.35
C ALA A 47 6.13 -6.01 -2.71
N LEU A 48 6.03 -5.13 -3.72
CA LEU A 48 4.74 -4.67 -4.26
C LEU A 48 3.92 -5.85 -4.81
N TYR A 49 4.52 -6.71 -5.63
CA TYR A 49 3.84 -7.90 -6.15
C TYR A 49 3.41 -8.85 -5.02
N GLY A 50 4.19 -8.98 -3.95
CA GLY A 50 3.81 -9.74 -2.76
C GLY A 50 2.52 -9.21 -2.13
N VAL A 51 2.43 -7.88 -1.94
CA VAL A 51 1.22 -7.22 -1.41
C VAL A 51 0.02 -7.43 -2.34
N LEU A 52 0.18 -7.22 -3.65
CA LEU A 52 -0.89 -7.41 -4.63
C LEU A 52 -1.38 -8.86 -4.67
N ASN A 53 -0.47 -9.83 -4.55
CA ASN A 53 -0.84 -11.24 -4.50
C ASN A 53 -1.63 -11.58 -3.23
N GLN A 54 -1.31 -10.95 -2.09
CA GLN A 54 -2.10 -11.13 -0.87
C GLN A 54 -3.50 -10.53 -1.01
N ILE A 55 -3.63 -9.34 -1.58
CA ILE A 55 -4.93 -8.73 -1.88
C ILE A 55 -5.78 -9.69 -2.73
N HIS A 56 -5.17 -10.28 -3.76
CA HIS A 56 -5.82 -11.27 -4.61
C HIS A 56 -6.19 -12.57 -3.86
N ASN A 57 -5.28 -13.11 -3.04
CA ASN A 57 -5.54 -14.32 -2.24
C ASN A 57 -6.69 -14.15 -1.24
N LEU A 58 -6.89 -12.92 -0.77
CA LEU A 58 -7.96 -12.56 0.15
C LEU A 58 -9.25 -12.15 -0.56
N ASN A 59 -9.26 -12.23 -1.90
CA ASN A 59 -10.37 -11.85 -2.74
C ASN A 59 -10.83 -10.40 -2.51
N LEU A 60 -9.88 -9.51 -2.20
CA LEU A 60 -10.12 -8.08 -1.98
C LEU A 60 -10.05 -7.33 -3.31
N THR A 61 -10.94 -6.36 -3.51
CA THR A 61 -10.94 -5.52 -4.71
C THR A 61 -9.86 -4.45 -4.62
N LEU A 62 -8.87 -4.52 -5.51
CA LEU A 62 -7.88 -3.46 -5.70
C LEU A 62 -8.50 -2.29 -6.46
N LEU A 63 -8.56 -1.10 -5.84
CA LEU A 63 -9.08 0.12 -6.46
C LEU A 63 -7.99 0.88 -7.21
N ALA A 64 -6.85 1.12 -6.56
CA ALA A 64 -5.76 1.92 -7.14
C ALA A 64 -4.41 1.57 -6.51
N VAL A 65 -3.33 1.79 -7.28
CA VAL A 65 -1.95 1.73 -6.80
C VAL A 65 -1.24 2.99 -7.26
N SER A 66 -0.72 3.74 -6.31
CA SER A 66 0.01 4.98 -6.53
C SER A 66 1.42 4.82 -5.98
N ARG A 67 2.42 5.24 -6.76
CA ARG A 67 3.80 5.35 -6.32
C ARG A 67 4.13 6.82 -6.16
N SER A 68 4.52 7.21 -4.95
CA SER A 68 4.96 8.56 -4.62
C SER A 68 6.47 8.53 -4.40
N ASN A 69 7.18 9.39 -5.13
CA ASN A 69 8.55 9.72 -4.78
C ASN A 69 8.45 10.82 -3.73
N GLN A 70 8.84 10.57 -2.47
CA GLN A 70 8.73 11.58 -1.40
C GLN A 70 9.66 12.80 -1.63
N GLU A 71 10.35 12.87 -2.78
CA GLU A 71 11.18 14.00 -3.22
C GLU A 71 10.37 15.13 -3.90
N ASP A 72 9.08 14.95 -4.22
CA ASP A 72 8.29 15.97 -4.95
C ASP A 72 7.71 17.11 -4.09
N GLU A 73 7.85 17.08 -2.75
CA GLU A 73 7.28 18.12 -1.86
C GLU A 73 8.32 19.11 -1.27
N LEU A 74 9.58 19.08 -1.74
CA LEU A 74 10.62 20.03 -1.30
C LEU A 74 11.18 20.93 -2.41
N SER A 75 10.57 20.95 -3.60
CA SER A 75 11.03 21.81 -4.69
C SER A 75 9.94 22.28 -5.66
N HIS A 76 9.01 23.13 -5.21
CA HIS A 76 8.81 24.50 -5.72
C HIS A 76 7.54 25.16 -5.15
#